data_AF-B1KD55-F1
#
_entry.id   AF-B1KD55-F1
#
_cell.length_a   1.000
_cell.length_b   1.000
_cell.length_c   1.000
_cell.angle_alpha   90.00
_cell.angle_beta   90.00
_cell.angle_gamma   90.00
#
_symmetry.space_group_name_H-M   'P 1'
#
loop_
_entity.id
_entity.type
_entity.pdbx_description
1 polymer ?
#
loop_
_entity_poly.entity_id
_entity_poly.type
_entity_poly.pdbx_seq_one_letter_code
_entity_poly.pdbx_strand_id
1 'polypeptide(L)'
;MLVITIVILVTVTYLYVFRDQEIRLEFIPPELEFCGKKISKGDQEYDELLKVLTAHKGGWNASFTSFVPTQVYFSPAFKVNIVGKQVVVSYKTDEGYPQFIKLIKYNWFSSCAK
;
A
#
# COMPACT_ATOMS: atom_id res chain seq x y z
N MET A 1 -17.06 -35.46 -12.10
CA MET A 1 -15.69 -34.90 -12.32
C MET A 1 -15.72 -33.42 -12.68
N LEU A 2 -16.43 -32.99 -13.73
CA LEU A 2 -16.44 -31.58 -14.20
C LEU A 2 -16.69 -30.55 -13.08
N VAL A 3 -17.72 -30.76 -12.26
CA VAL A 3 -18.06 -29.84 -11.15
C VAL A 3 -16.93 -29.74 -10.12
N ILE A 4 -16.29 -30.87 -9.80
CA ILE A 4 -15.16 -30.91 -8.85
C ILE A 4 -13.97 -30.14 -9.43
N THR A 5 -13.67 -30.32 -10.71
CA THR A 5 -12.60 -29.57 -11.40
C THR A 5 -12.85 -28.06 -11.39
N ILE A 6 -14.10 -27.63 -11.61
CA ILE A 6 -14.48 -26.21 -11.56
C ILE A 6 -14.30 -25.65 -10.15
N VAL A 7 -14.78 -26.36 -9.12
CA VAL A 7 -14.63 -25.94 -7.72
C VAL A 7 -13.16 -25.81 -7.32
N ILE A 8 -12.32 -26.77 -7.72
CA ILE A 8 -10.87 -26.71 -7.46
C ILE A 8 -10.26 -25.48 -8.14
N LEU A 9 -10.56 -25.24 -9.42
CA LEU A 9 -10.03 -24.08 -10.15
C LEU A 9 -10.42 -22.76 -9.49
N VAL A 10 -11.70 -22.57 -9.16
CA VAL A 10 -12.17 -21.35 -8.49
C VAL A 10 -11.48 -21.16 -7.15
N THR A 11 -11.34 -22.23 -6.36
CA THR A 11 -10.69 -22.16 -5.05
C THR A 11 -9.22 -21.79 -5.17
N VAL A 12 -8.49 -22.41 -6.10
CA VAL A 12 -7.07 -22.11 -6.35
C VAL A 12 -6.90 -20.67 -6.82
N THR A 13 -7.73 -20.20 -7.76
CA THR A 13 -7.69 -18.80 -8.21
C THR A 13 -7.99 -17.84 -7.07
N TYR A 14 -8.98 -18.14 -6.25
CA TYR A 14 -9.32 -17.32 -5.08
C TYR A 14 -8.15 -17.23 -4.10
N LEU A 15 -7.56 -18.35 -3.71
CA LEU A 15 -6.40 -18.41 -2.81
C LEU A 15 -5.17 -17.71 -3.40
N TYR A 16 -5.02 -17.74 -4.72
CA TYR A 16 -3.91 -17.07 -5.41
C TYR A 16 -4.07 -15.55 -5.39
N VAL A 17 -5.28 -15.04 -5.68
CA VAL A 17 -5.57 -13.61 -5.74
C VAL A 17 -5.54 -12.95 -4.36
N PHE A 18 -6.11 -13.62 -3.34
CA PHE A 18 -6.16 -13.13 -1.96
C PHE A 18 -5.01 -13.68 -1.12
N ARG A 19 -3.87 -13.97 -1.75
CA ARG A 19 -2.67 -14.38 -1.03
C ARG A 19 -2.07 -13.18 -0.33
N ASP A 20 -1.59 -13.40 0.88
CA ASP A 20 -0.72 -12.45 1.55
C ASP A 20 0.56 -12.20 0.73
N GLN A 21 0.90 -10.93 0.63
CA GLN A 21 2.04 -10.43 -0.11
C GLN A 21 2.86 -9.46 0.74
N GLU A 22 4.13 -9.31 0.38
CA GLU A 22 4.99 -8.26 0.89
C GLU A 22 4.94 -7.05 -0.04
N ILE A 23 4.83 -5.85 0.53
CA ILE A 23 5.05 -4.63 -0.24
C ILE A 23 6.53 -4.42 -0.51
N ARG A 24 6.81 -3.83 -1.67
CA ARG A 24 8.16 -3.52 -2.16
C ARG A 24 8.56 -2.12 -1.70
N LEU A 25 9.37 -2.03 -0.64
CA LEU A 25 9.78 -0.77 -0.04
C LEU A 25 10.85 -0.04 -0.87
N GLU A 26 11.54 -0.74 -1.75
CA GLU A 26 12.52 -0.20 -2.68
C GLU A 26 11.92 0.76 -3.73
N PHE A 27 10.60 0.75 -3.89
CA PHE A 27 9.88 1.70 -4.75
C PHE A 27 9.52 3.01 -4.05
N ILE A 28 9.83 3.15 -2.76
CA ILE A 28 9.65 4.41 -2.07
C ILE A 28 10.69 5.39 -2.64
N PRO A 29 10.27 6.49 -3.28
CA PRO A 29 11.19 7.45 -3.87
C PRO A 29 11.95 8.21 -2.77
N PRO A 30 13.14 8.75 -3.08
CA PRO A 30 13.93 9.50 -2.11
C PRO A 30 13.25 10.79 -1.62
N GLU A 31 12.30 11.30 -2.39
CA GLU A 31 11.48 12.47 -2.07
C GLU A 31 10.01 12.16 -2.34
N LEU A 32 9.15 12.62 -1.43
CA LEU A 32 7.71 12.49 -1.55
C LEU A 32 7.01 13.65 -0.85
N GLU A 33 5.77 13.90 -1.23
CA GLU A 33 4.91 14.88 -0.61
C GLU A 33 4.18 14.25 0.57
N PHE A 34 4.18 14.93 1.71
CA PHE A 34 3.39 14.59 2.88
C PHE A 34 2.66 15.84 3.35
N CYS A 35 1.33 15.79 3.34
CA CYS A 35 0.47 16.92 3.73
C CYS A 35 0.86 18.26 3.05
N GLY A 36 1.10 18.22 1.74
CA GLY A 36 1.44 19.40 0.93
C GLY A 36 2.91 19.85 1.03
N LYS A 37 3.73 19.19 1.84
CA LYS A 37 5.16 19.50 2.01
C LYS A 37 6.02 18.40 1.40
N LYS A 38 7.12 18.78 0.75
CA LYS A 38 8.13 17.81 0.32
C LYS A 38 8.91 17.33 1.54
N ILE A 39 9.04 16.02 1.66
CA ILE A 39 9.85 15.32 2.66
C ILE A 39 10.78 14.34 1.97
N SER A 40 11.89 14.04 2.63
CA SER A 40 13.00 13.26 2.09
C SER A 40 13.69 12.48 3.21
N LYS A 41 14.64 11.60 2.83
CA LYS A 41 15.41 10.83 3.81
C LYS A 41 16.12 11.74 4.82
N GLY A 42 15.90 11.49 6.11
CA GLY A 42 16.41 12.31 7.22
C GLY A 42 15.36 13.27 7.80
N ASP A 43 14.27 13.52 7.08
CA ASP A 43 13.08 14.14 7.66
C ASP A 43 12.34 13.12 8.52
N GLN A 44 11.86 13.55 9.69
CA GLN A 44 11.23 12.67 10.68
C GLN A 44 10.03 11.92 10.07
N GLU A 45 9.20 12.59 9.28
CA GLU A 45 8.00 12.03 8.66
C GLU A 45 8.31 10.95 7.63
N TYR A 46 9.44 11.09 6.92
CA TYR A 46 9.89 10.13 5.93
C TYR A 46 10.43 8.87 6.62
N ASP A 47 11.25 9.06 7.66
CA ASP A 47 11.83 7.96 8.42
C ASP A 47 10.75 7.20 9.21
N GLU A 48 9.73 7.89 9.73
CA GLU A 48 8.54 7.28 10.33
C GLU A 48 7.75 6.44 9.32
N LEU A 49 7.49 6.96 8.11
CA LEU A 49 6.83 6.20 7.05
C LEU A 49 7.59 4.90 6.76
N LEU A 50 8.91 4.98 6.56
CA LEU A 50 9.75 3.82 6.30
C LEU A 50 9.69 2.82 7.46
N LYS A 51 9.80 3.29 8.70
CA LYS A 51 9.74 2.45 9.90
C LYS A 51 8.41 1.70 9.99
N VAL A 52 7.28 2.39 9.80
CA VAL A 52 5.94 1.80 9.90
C VAL A 52 5.72 0.77 8.80
N LEU A 53 6.05 1.09 7.55
CA LEU A 53 5.89 0.17 6.43
C LEU A 53 6.84 -1.03 6.52
N THR A 54 8.06 -0.85 7.03
CA THR A 54 9.01 -1.94 7.29
C THR A 54 8.47 -2.89 8.36
N ALA A 55 7.96 -2.36 9.47
CA ALA A 55 7.37 -3.17 10.53
C ALA A 55 6.13 -3.97 10.06
N HIS A 56 5.47 -3.51 9.00
CA HIS A 56 4.26 -4.13 8.46
C HIS A 56 4.46 -4.69 7.05
N LYS A 57 5.69 -5.03 6.64
CA LYS A 57 6.04 -5.35 5.25
C LYS A 57 5.19 -6.49 4.64
N GLY A 58 4.89 -7.55 5.39
CA GLY A 58 4.09 -8.70 4.92
C GLY A 58 2.59 -8.61 5.25
N GLY A 59 1.78 -9.52 4.72
CA GLY A 59 0.34 -9.61 5.03
C GLY A 59 -0.53 -8.55 4.35
N TRP A 60 -0.13 -8.14 3.15
CA TRP A 60 -0.93 -7.25 2.29
C TRP A 60 -1.72 -8.05 1.26
N ASN A 61 -2.88 -7.53 0.89
CA ASN A 61 -3.70 -8.11 -0.17
C ASN A 61 -3.73 -7.18 -1.37
N ALA A 62 -3.72 -7.74 -2.58
CA ALA A 62 -3.91 -6.96 -3.80
C ALA A 62 -5.30 -6.29 -3.77
N SER A 63 -5.35 -5.02 -4.14
CA SER A 63 -6.59 -4.26 -4.28
C SER A 63 -6.80 -3.85 -5.73
N PHE A 64 -8.02 -4.09 -6.23
CA PHE A 64 -8.44 -3.73 -7.59
C PHE A 64 -9.38 -2.52 -7.61
N THR A 65 -9.62 -1.91 -6.45
CA THR A 65 -10.51 -0.75 -6.33
C THR A 65 -9.75 0.54 -6.61
N SER A 66 -10.39 1.48 -7.31
CA SER A 66 -9.88 2.84 -7.42
C SER A 66 -10.20 3.59 -6.12
N PHE A 67 -9.19 4.15 -5.47
CA PHE A 67 -9.38 4.94 -4.24
C PHE A 67 -9.32 6.44 -4.56
N VAL A 68 -10.31 7.18 -4.06
CA VAL A 68 -10.33 8.65 -4.13
C VAL A 68 -9.26 9.20 -3.16
N PRO A 69 -8.46 10.21 -3.56
CA PRO A 69 -7.28 10.64 -2.80
C PRO A 69 -7.62 11.18 -1.40
N THR A 70 -7.19 10.49 -0.35
CA THR A 70 -6.74 11.19 0.88
C THR A 70 -5.23 11.41 0.87
N GLN A 71 -4.50 10.76 -0.07
CA GLN A 71 -3.08 10.91 -0.42
C GLN A 71 -2.24 11.57 0.68
N VAL A 72 -2.01 10.80 1.74
CA VAL A 72 -1.26 11.29 2.90
C VAL A 72 0.21 11.42 2.55
N TYR A 73 0.72 10.40 1.84
CA TYR A 73 2.05 10.41 1.24
C TYR A 73 1.91 10.22 -0.26
N PHE A 74 2.50 11.11 -1.05
CA PHE A 74 2.30 11.16 -2.49
C PHE A 74 3.58 11.43 -3.28
N SER A 75 3.73 10.70 -4.36
CA SER A 75 4.58 11.03 -5.49
C SER A 75 3.96 10.42 -6.76
N PRO A 76 4.40 10.81 -7.96
CA PRO A 76 3.96 10.14 -9.18
C PRO A 76 4.28 8.63 -9.21
N ALA A 77 5.33 8.20 -8.50
CA ALA A 77 5.81 6.81 -8.51
C ALA A 77 5.32 5.98 -7.32
N PHE A 78 4.84 6.60 -6.24
CA PHE A 78 4.48 5.93 -4.98
C PHE A 78 3.41 6.73 -4.23
N LYS A 79 2.38 6.06 -3.71
CA LYS A 79 1.29 6.68 -2.93
C LYS A 79 0.89 5.82 -1.74
N VAL A 80 0.60 6.49 -0.64
CA VAL A 80 -0.06 5.90 0.54
C VAL A 80 -1.36 6.65 0.79
N ASN A 81 -2.48 5.92 0.70
CA ASN A 81 -3.81 6.44 0.99
C ASN A 81 -4.36 5.80 2.26
N ILE A 82 -5.12 6.59 3.02
CA ILE A 82 -5.73 6.13 4.27
C ILE A 82 -7.25 6.20 4.10
N VAL A 83 -7.90 5.04 4.21
CA VAL A 83 -9.35 4.88 4.05
C VAL A 83 -9.90 4.27 5.34
N GLY A 84 -10.39 5.14 6.23
CA GLY A 84 -10.78 4.74 7.58
C GLY A 84 -9.58 4.18 8.36
N LYS A 85 -9.57 2.86 8.61
CA LYS A 85 -8.47 2.14 9.29
C LYS A 85 -7.57 1.34 8.33
N GLN A 86 -7.88 1.38 7.03
CA GLN A 86 -7.14 0.68 6.00
C GLN A 86 -6.11 1.61 5.38
N VAL A 87 -4.96 1.03 5.10
CA VAL A 87 -3.84 1.66 4.40
C VAL A 87 -3.76 1.03 3.04
N VAL A 88 -3.67 1.87 2.02
CA VAL A 88 -3.47 1.46 0.64
C VAL A 88 -2.12 1.98 0.19
N VAL A 89 -1.20 1.06 -0.11
CA VAL A 89 0.10 1.38 -0.72
C VAL A 89 0.02 1.05 -2.20
N SER A 90 0.52 1.94 -3.02
CA SER A 90 0.56 1.73 -4.47
C SER A 90 1.83 2.34 -5.03
N TYR A 91 2.40 1.69 -6.04
CA TYR A 91 3.65 2.12 -6.63
C TYR A 91 3.72 1.74 -8.10
N LYS A 92 4.49 2.52 -8.86
CA LYS A 92 4.72 2.29 -10.27
C LYS A 92 5.67 1.12 -10.45
N THR A 93 5.26 0.16 -11.27
CA THR A 93 6.08 -0.93 -11.79
C THR A 93 6.10 -0.87 -13.31
N ASP A 94 6.90 -1.71 -13.94
CA ASP A 94 6.90 -1.85 -15.40
C ASP A 94 5.56 -2.38 -15.94
N GLU A 95 4.81 -3.09 -15.10
CA GLU A 95 3.50 -3.69 -15.40
C GLU A 95 2.31 -2.77 -15.07
N GLY A 96 2.55 -1.59 -14.49
CA GLY A 96 1.51 -0.61 -14.18
C GLY A 96 1.60 -0.07 -12.76
N TYR A 97 0.46 0.01 -12.08
CA TYR A 97 0.34 0.65 -10.76
C TYR A 97 -0.42 -0.26 -9.79
N PRO A 98 0.18 -1.40 -9.37
CA PRO A 98 -0.46 -2.29 -8.42
C PRO A 98 -0.77 -1.58 -7.11
N GLN A 99 -1.85 -2.01 -6.46
CA GLN A 99 -2.32 -1.46 -5.19
C GLN A 99 -2.43 -2.59 -4.17
N PHE A 100 -2.05 -2.29 -2.94
CA PHE A 100 -2.00 -3.24 -1.83
C PHE A 100 -2.71 -2.63 -0.64
N ILE A 101 -3.61 -3.39 -0.02
CA ILE A 101 -4.40 -2.93 1.11
C ILE A 101 -4.11 -3.76 2.36
N LYS A 102 -4.05 -3.08 3.50
CA LYS A 102 -3.88 -3.69 4.81
C LYS A 102 -4.50 -2.84 5.91
N LEU A 103 -4.99 -3.47 6.97
CA LEU A 103 -5.39 -2.77 8.18
C LEU A 103 -4.15 -2.51 9.05
N ILE A 104 -3.83 -1.24 9.30
CA ILE A 104 -2.74 -0.85 10.20
C ILE A 104 -3.29 0.20 11.17
N LYS A 105 -3.21 -0.11 12.47
CA LYS A 105 -3.56 0.85 13.52
C LYS A 105 -2.37 1.78 13.74
N TYR A 106 -2.36 2.90 13.04
CA TYR A 106 -1.34 3.94 13.15
C TYR A 106 -1.96 5.32 12.91
N ASN A 107 -1.42 6.35 13.55
CA ASN A 107 -1.85 7.73 13.30
C ASN A 107 -1.07 8.32 12.12
N TRP A 108 -1.57 8.11 10.91
CA TRP A 108 -0.93 8.54 9.67
C TRP A 108 -0.87 10.06 9.46
N PHE A 109 -1.60 10.83 10.28
CA PHE A 109 -1.70 12.28 10.17
C PHE A 109 -1.08 12.99 11.39
N SER A 110 -0.31 12.29 12.24
CA SER A 110 0.22 12.84 13.50
C SER A 110 1.00 14.14 13.32
N SER A 111 1.71 14.27 12.19
CA SER A 111 2.58 15.41 11.87
C SER A 111 1.96 16.38 10.86
N CYS A 112 0.73 16.12 10.40
CA CYS A 112 0.00 17.05 9.56
C CYS A 112 -0.61 18.14 10.45
N ALA A 113 -0.18 19.39 10.24
CA ALA A 113 -0.83 20.52 10.90
C ALA A 113 -2.31 20.57 10.47
N LYS A 114 -3.20 20.83 11.44
CA LYS A 114 -4.60 21.17 11.16
C LYS A 114 -4.72 22.48 10.41
#